data_AF-A0A4S2EFR2-F1
#
_entry.id   AF-A0A4S2EFR2-F1
#
_cell.length_a   1.000
_cell.length_b   1.000
_cell.length_c   1.000
_cell.angle_alpha   90.00
_cell.angle_beta   90.00
_cell.angle_gamma   90.00
#
_symmetry.space_group_name_H-M   'P 1'
#
loop_
_entity.id
_entity.type
_entity.pdbx_description
1 polymer ?
#
loop_
_entity_poly.entity_id
_entity_poly.type
_entity_poly.pdbx_seq_one_letter_code
_entity_poly.pdbx_strand_id
1 'polypeptide(L)'
;MLSRTRTYLLIFNLFWLVLLLFEQLLKNATNSNILFLLLSVLALVGLIFQALSWRSLNQDRMRLDYALYGTSWVLCFLFVLLL
;
A
#
# COMPACT_ATOMS: atom_id res chain seq x y z
N MET A 1 9.53 14.79 16.08
CA MET A 1 9.96 13.51 15.49
C MET A 1 8.73 12.66 15.22
N LEU A 2 8.55 12.15 13.99
CA LEU A 2 7.49 11.16 13.74
C LEU A 2 7.79 9.89 14.52
N SER A 3 6.76 9.25 15.09
CA SER A 3 6.91 7.91 15.67
C SER A 3 7.28 6.92 14.56
N ARG A 4 8.03 5.89 14.92
CA ARG A 4 8.45 4.82 14.00
C ARG A 4 7.23 4.20 13.29
N THR A 5 6.14 3.98 14.03
CA THR A 5 4.85 3.50 13.52
C THR A 5 4.30 4.41 12.43
N ARG A 6 4.27 5.74 12.63
CA ARG A 6 3.79 6.70 11.63
C ARG A 6 4.61 6.70 10.36
N THR A 7 5.94 6.58 10.47
CA THR A 7 6.82 6.50 9.30
C THR A 7 6.49 5.28 8.45
N TYR A 8 6.28 4.11 9.07
CA TYR A 8 5.87 2.91 8.33
C TYR A 8 4.51 3.07 7.65
N LEU A 9 3.53 3.68 8.31
CA LEU A 9 2.20 3.91 7.73
C LEU A 9 2.23 4.86 6.54
N LEU A 10 3.02 5.93 6.63
CA LEU A 10 3.21 6.84 5.50
C LEU A 10 3.91 6.14 4.33
N ILE A 11 4.90 5.28 4.61
CA ILE A 11 5.55 4.46 3.59
C ILE A 11 4.53 3.55 2.88
N PHE A 12 3.62 2.90 3.61
CA PHE A 12 2.58 2.07 2.99
C PHE A 12 1.63 2.89 2.11
N ASN A 13 1.18 4.06 2.58
CA ASN A 13 0.34 4.94 1.75
C ASN A 13 1.06 5.37 0.46
N LEU A 14 2.32 5.79 0.57
CA LEU A 14 3.15 6.15 -0.58
C LEU A 14 3.35 4.96 -1.53
N PHE A 15 3.62 3.77 -0.99
CA PHE A 15 3.82 2.55 -1.76
C PHE A 15 2.58 2.22 -2.62
N TRP A 16 1.39 2.21 -2.03
CA TRP A 16 0.15 1.96 -2.78
C TRP A 16 -0.15 3.04 -3.81
N LEU A 17 0.13 4.30 -3.48
CA LEU A 17 -0.06 5.40 -4.42
C LEU A 17 0.88 5.30 -5.63
N VAL A 18 2.14 4.92 -5.41
CA VAL A 18 3.10 4.65 -6.49
C VAL A 18 2.66 3.46 -7.33
N LEU A 19 2.21 2.37 -6.72
CA LEU A 19 1.68 1.19 -7.44
C LEU A 19 0.48 1.57 -8.34
N LEU A 20 -0.46 2.36 -7.83
CA LEU A 20 -1.60 2.88 -8.61
C LEU A 20 -1.14 3.71 -9.81
N LEU A 21 -0.15 4.59 -9.63
CA LEU A 21 0.41 5.37 -10.75
C LEU A 21 1.05 4.46 -11.81
N PHE A 22 1.79 3.43 -11.39
CA PHE A 22 2.39 2.46 -12.31
C PHE A 22 1.35 1.66 -13.08
N GLU A 23 0.27 1.23 -12.42
CA GLU A 23 -0.83 0.51 -13.04
C GLU A 23 -1.48 1.35 -14.15
N GLN A 24 -1.77 2.63 -13.90
CA GLN A 24 -2.31 3.55 -14.91
C GLN A 24 -1.34 3.78 -16.08
N LEU A 25 -0.04 3.89 -15.81
CA LEU A 25 0.98 4.01 -16.86
C LEU A 25 1.04 2.74 -17.73
N LEU A 26 0.84 1.56 -17.13
CA LEU A 26 0.92 0.27 -17.82
C LEU A 26 -0.32 -0.05 -18.64
N LYS A 27 -1.51 0.40 -18.24
CA LYS A 27 -2.73 0.30 -19.07
C LYS A 27 -2.56 0.97 -20.43
N ASN A 28 -1.69 1.97 -20.53
CA ASN A 28 -1.40 2.67 -21.78
C ASN A 28 -0.29 1.99 -22.62
N ALA A 29 0.36 0.93 -22.11
CA ALA A 29 1.43 0.21 -22.80
C ALA A 29 0.96 -1.15 -23.34
N THR A 30 1.17 -1.41 -24.62
CA THR A 30 0.57 -2.50 -25.42
C THR A 30 1.10 -3.92 -25.13
N ASN A 31 1.99 -4.12 -24.16
CA ASN A 31 2.48 -5.46 -23.79
C ASN A 31 3.05 -5.46 -22.36
N SER A 32 2.33 -6.03 -21.39
CA SER A 32 2.71 -5.89 -19.98
C SER A 32 2.34 -7.07 -19.08
N ASN A 33 2.10 -8.28 -19.59
CA ASN A 33 1.77 -9.45 -18.74
C ASN A 33 2.82 -9.73 -17.66
N ILE A 34 4.12 -9.56 -17.97
CA ILE A 34 5.22 -9.74 -17.00
C ILE A 34 5.24 -8.60 -15.98
N LEU A 35 5.01 -7.37 -16.42
CA LEU A 35 4.96 -6.20 -15.54
C LEU A 35 3.76 -6.28 -14.59
N PHE A 36 2.60 -6.74 -15.09
CA PHE A 36 1.42 -7.05 -14.31
C PHE A 36 1.68 -8.11 -13.24
N LEU A 37 2.37 -9.19 -13.59
CA LEU A 37 2.77 -10.22 -12.63
C LEU A 37 3.68 -9.64 -11.53
N LEU A 38 4.68 -8.83 -11.92
CA LEU A 38 5.58 -8.16 -10.96
C LEU A 38 4.83 -7.22 -10.02
N LEU A 39 3.89 -6.43 -10.54
CA LEU A 39 3.01 -5.56 -9.76
C LEU A 39 2.16 -6.33 -8.77
N SER A 40 1.58 -7.44 -9.21
CA SER A 40 0.79 -8.33 -8.36
C SER A 40 1.62 -8.90 -7.21
N VAL A 41 2.84 -9.36 -7.51
CA VAL A 41 3.78 -9.90 -6.49
C VAL A 41 4.19 -8.81 -5.50
N LEU A 42 4.54 -7.60 -5.98
CA LEU A 42 4.90 -6.47 -5.14
C LEU A 42 3.75 -6.06 -4.21
N ALA A 43 2.53 -5.98 -4.74
CA ALA A 43 1.33 -5.68 -3.97
C ALA A 43 1.09 -6.72 -2.86
N LEU A 44 1.29 -8.01 -3.16
CA LEU A 44 1.12 -9.10 -2.20
C LEU A 44 2.16 -9.02 -1.06
N VAL A 45 3.41 -8.68 -1.38
CA VAL A 45 4.44 -8.40 -0.37
C VAL A 45 4.05 -7.21 0.49
N GLY A 46 3.59 -6.11 -0.12
CA GLY A 46 3.11 -4.93 0.59
C GLY A 46 1.96 -5.23 1.55
N LEU A 47 0.99 -6.06 1.12
CA LEU A 47 -0.12 -6.54 1.93
C LEU A 47 0.34 -7.29 3.18
N ILE A 48 1.31 -8.20 3.05
CA ILE A 48 1.84 -8.96 4.18
C ILE A 48 2.48 -8.00 5.21
N PHE A 49 3.32 -7.08 4.74
CA PHE A 49 3.96 -6.10 5.63
C PHE A 49 2.94 -5.16 6.30
N GLN A 50 1.92 -4.72 5.56
CA GLN A 50 0.86 -3.89 6.13
C GLN A 50 0.02 -4.66 7.16
N ALA A 51 -0.27 -5.94 6.95
CA ALA A 51 -0.97 -6.77 7.92
C ALA A 51 -0.17 -6.92 9.22
N LEU A 52 1.15 -7.13 9.13
CA LEU A 52 2.03 -7.22 10.30
C LEU A 52 2.07 -5.92 11.12
N SER A 53 1.92 -4.76 10.46
CA SER A 53 1.93 -3.46 11.15
C SER A 53 0.71 -3.22 12.06
N TRP A 54 -0.38 -3.97 11.88
CA TRP A 54 -1.58 -3.90 12.74
C TRP A 54 -1.25 -4.16 14.22
N ARG A 55 -0.38 -5.14 14.48
CA ARG A 55 0.01 -5.49 15.86
C ARG A 55 0.72 -4.33 16.56
N SER A 56 1.57 -3.61 15.83
CA SER A 56 2.26 -2.40 16.31
C SER A 56 1.28 -1.25 16.55
N LEU A 57 0.34 -1.06 15.62
CA LEU A 57 -0.67 0.00 15.67
C LEU A 57 -1.56 -0.08 16.92
N ASN A 58 -1.94 -1.31 17.30
CA ASN A 58 -2.86 -1.54 18.39
C ASN A 58 -2.26 -1.27 19.78
N GLN A 59 -0.92 -1.20 19.87
CA GLN A 59 -0.20 -0.87 21.11
C GLN A 59 -0.22 0.63 21.40
N ASP A 60 -0.02 1.48 20.37
CA ASP A 60 0.13 2.93 20.55
C ASP A 60 -1.21 3.69 20.62
N ARG A 61 -2.32 3.08 20.18
CA ARG A 61 -3.73 3.58 20.24
C ARG A 61 -3.95 5.05 19.81
N MET A 62 -3.12 5.59 18.91
CA MET A 62 -3.29 6.97 18.43
C MET A 62 -4.29 7.03 17.26
N ARG A 63 -5.32 7.89 17.38
CA ARG A 63 -6.39 8.06 16.36
C ARG A 63 -5.84 8.36 14.96
N LEU A 64 -4.79 9.18 14.84
CA LEU A 64 -4.17 9.54 13.57
C LEU A 64 -3.53 8.33 12.87
N ASP A 65 -2.93 7.42 13.64
CA ASP A 65 -2.23 6.27 13.11
C ASP A 65 -3.24 5.25 12.53
N TYR A 66 -4.40 5.11 13.19
CA TYR A 66 -5.54 4.36 12.63
C TYR A 66 -6.08 4.98 11.34
N ALA A 67 -6.16 6.31 11.25
CA ALA A 67 -6.60 6.97 10.02
C ALA A 67 -5.62 6.69 8.87
N LEU A 68 -4.31 6.84 9.11
CA LEU A 68 -3.27 6.54 8.11
C LEU A 68 -3.27 5.06 7.70
N TYR A 69 -3.51 4.15 8.64
CA TYR A 69 -3.65 2.73 8.32
C TYR A 69 -4.92 2.44 7.51
N GLY A 70 -6.02 3.10 7.83
CA GLY A 70 -7.26 3.02 7.07
C GLY A 70 -7.09 3.51 5.64
N THR A 71 -6.42 4.65 5.42
CA THR A 71 -6.16 5.17 4.08
C THR A 71 -5.27 4.25 3.26
N SER A 72 -4.26 3.58 3.85
CA SER A 72 -3.45 2.61 3.10
C SER A 72 -4.27 1.40 2.66
N TRP A 73 -5.24 0.95 3.47
CA TRP A 73 -6.18 -0.10 3.05
C TRP A 73 -7.10 0.33 1.92
N VAL A 74 -7.60 1.57 1.95
CA VAL A 74 -8.43 2.10 0.85
C VAL A 74 -7.62 2.15 -0.46
N LEU A 75 -6.37 2.63 -0.42
CA LEU A 75 -5.50 2.66 -1.59
C LEU A 75 -5.20 1.25 -2.12
N CYS A 76 -4.94 0.30 -1.23
CA CYS A 76 -4.77 -1.10 -1.60
C CYS A 76 -6.02 -1.66 -2.28
N PHE A 77 -7.21 -1.39 -1.75
CA PHE A 77 -8.46 -1.88 -2.32
C PHE A 77 -8.72 -1.29 -3.71
N LEU A 78 -8.47 0.01 -3.88
CA LEU A 78 -8.52 0.66 -5.19
C LEU A 78 -7.54 0.03 -6.17
N PHE A 79 -6.32 -0.27 -5.74
CA PHE A 79 -5.33 -0.93 -6.59
C PHE A 79 -5.82 -2.30 -7.07
N VAL A 80 -6.36 -3.13 -6.17
CA VAL A 80 -6.90 -4.44 -6.53
C VAL A 80 -8.09 -4.35 -7.48
N LEU A 81 -8.97 -3.35 -7.32
CA LEU A 81 -10.10 -3.13 -8.22
C LEU A 81 -9.68 -2.65 -9.61
N LEU A 82 -8.57 -1.94 -9.70
CA LEU A 82 -8.06 -1.38 -10.95
C LEU A 82 -7.14 -2.35 -11.69
N LEU A 83 -6.54 -3.30 -10.98
CA LEU A 83 -5.74 -4.39 -11.56
C LEU A 83 -6.57 -5.20 -12.57
#